data_AF-A0A0E4FHI1-F1
#
_entry.id   AF-A0A0E4FHI1-F1
#
_cell.length_a   1.000
_cell.length_b   1.000
_cell.length_c   1.000
_cell.angle_alpha   90.00
_cell.angle_beta   90.00
_cell.angle_gamma   90.00
#
_symmetry.space_group_name_H-M   'P 1'
#
loop_
_entity.id
_entity.type
_entity.pdbx_description
1 polymer ?
#
loop_
_entity_poly.entity_id
_entity_poly.type
_entity_poly.pdbx_seq_one_letter_code
_entity_poly.pdbx_strand_id
1 'polypeptide(L)'
;STLFNTDLKRELDHLARFLHLAVEYKQSIGFKGQFYIEPKPREPSTHQYDSDAAACLNFLREYGLLMHFKLNIESNHATLAQHTMLHELYVAACANALGSIDANRGDELI
;
A
#
# COMPACT_ATOMS: atom_id res chain seq x y z
N SER A 1 11.98 -7.07 -12.96
CA SER A 1 12.57 -5.77 -13.30
C SER A 1 13.73 -5.49 -12.36
N THR A 2 14.69 -4.63 -12.73
CA THR A 2 15.80 -4.21 -11.87
C THR A 2 15.84 -2.69 -11.84
N LEU A 3 16.50 -2.09 -10.85
CA LEU A 3 16.58 -0.63 -10.81
C LEU A 3 17.29 -0.03 -12.03
N PHE A 4 18.20 -0.79 -12.66
CA PHE A 4 18.90 -0.37 -13.88
C PHE A 4 17.98 -0.16 -15.09
N ASN A 5 16.78 -0.74 -15.09
CA ASN A 5 15.81 -0.61 -16.17
C ASN A 5 14.47 -0.04 -15.72
N THR A 6 14.43 0.62 -14.56
CA THR A 6 13.22 1.20 -13.98
C THR A 6 13.37 2.72 -13.86
N ASP A 7 12.43 3.44 -14.46
CA ASP A 7 12.22 4.87 -14.19
C ASP A 7 11.23 4.99 -13.02
N LEU A 8 11.80 5.00 -11.81
CA LEU A 8 11.04 4.95 -10.56
C LEU A 8 9.99 6.07 -10.47
N LYS A 9 10.39 7.31 -10.78
CA LYS A 9 9.51 8.47 -10.65
C LYS A 9 8.34 8.36 -11.62
N ARG A 10 8.62 7.96 -12.87
CA ARG A 10 7.59 7.79 -13.89
C ARG A 10 6.60 6.69 -13.53
N GLU A 11 7.08 5.56 -13.01
CA GLU A 11 6.20 4.46 -12.60
C GLU A 11 5.30 4.86 -11.42
N LEU A 12 5.84 5.56 -10.41
CA LEU A 12 5.05 6.10 -9.29
C LEU A 12 4.02 7.15 -9.77
N ASP A 13 4.39 8.04 -10.70
CA ASP A 13 3.48 9.01 -11.29
C ASP A 13 2.33 8.36 -12.06
N HIS A 14 2.63 7.29 -12.81
CA HIS A 14 1.62 6.52 -13.51
C HIS A 14 0.69 5.78 -12.54
N LEU A 15 1.23 5.17 -11.48
CA LEU A 15 0.43 4.52 -10.44
C LEU A 15 -0.52 5.53 -9.78
N ALA A 16 -0.01 6.71 -9.40
CA ALA A 16 -0.83 7.76 -8.81
C ALA A 16 -1.93 8.24 -9.76
N ARG A 17 -1.59 8.44 -11.04
CA ARG A 17 -2.57 8.81 -12.08
C ARG A 17 -3.67 7.76 -12.21
N PHE A 18 -3.31 6.48 -12.21
CA PHE A 18 -4.27 5.38 -12.27
C PHE A 18 -5.21 5.38 -11.06
N LEU A 19 -4.70 5.56 -9.85
CA LEU A 19 -5.51 5.59 -8.63
C LEU A 19 -6.45 6.81 -8.58
N HIS A 20 -6.01 7.97 -9.07
CA HIS A 20 -6.90 9.15 -9.23
C HIS A 20 -8.05 8.86 -10.20
N LEU A 21 -7.77 8.24 -11.35
CA LEU A 21 -8.83 7.83 -12.29
C LEU A 21 -9.81 6.83 -11.68
N ALA A 22 -9.32 5.90 -10.86
CA ALA A 22 -10.19 4.98 -10.11
C ALA A 22 -11.08 5.70 -9.09
N VAL A 23 -10.56 6.72 -8.40
CA VAL A 23 -11.33 7.55 -7.47
C VAL A 23 -12.40 8.36 -8.20
N GLU A 24 -12.06 9.00 -9.32
CA GLU A 24 -13.01 9.73 -10.17
C GLU A 24 -14.15 8.82 -10.63
N TYR A 25 -13.81 7.61 -11.09
CA TYR A 25 -14.81 6.64 -11.54
C TYR A 25 -15.69 6.13 -10.40
N LYS A 26 -15.11 5.85 -9.23
CA LYS A 26 -15.86 5.51 -8.01
C LYS A 26 -16.92 6.57 -7.68
N GLN A 27 -16.55 7.86 -7.81
CA GLN A 27 -17.48 8.96 -7.56
C GLN A 27 -18.59 9.02 -8.61
N SER A 28 -18.25 8.83 -9.90
CA SER A 28 -19.23 8.92 -10.99
C SER A 28 -20.32 7.84 -10.92
N ILE A 29 -19.98 6.64 -10.43
CA ILE A 29 -20.94 5.54 -10.24
C ILE A 29 -21.60 5.55 -8.85
N GLY A 30 -21.21 6.49 -7.98
CA GLY A 30 -21.76 6.62 -6.63
C GLY A 30 -21.32 5.51 -5.66
N PHE A 31 -20.25 4.78 -5.94
CA PHE A 31 -19.75 3.73 -5.04
C PHE A 31 -19.26 4.33 -3.71
N LYS A 32 -19.81 3.83 -2.59
CA LYS A 32 -19.57 4.36 -1.24
C LYS A 32 -18.57 3.57 -0.40
N GLY A 33 -18.09 2.41 -0.90
CA GLY A 33 -17.12 1.60 -0.16
C GLY A 33 -15.76 2.29 -0.04
N GLN A 34 -14.96 1.87 0.94
CA GLN A 34 -13.60 2.35 1.13
C GLN A 34 -12.64 1.67 0.13
N PHE A 35 -11.71 2.42 -0.45
CA PHE A 35 -10.60 1.81 -1.19
C PHE A 35 -9.44 1.50 -0.27
N TYR A 36 -8.72 0.43 -0.58
CA TYR A 36 -7.57 -0.02 0.19
C TYR A 36 -6.33 -0.13 -0.70
N ILE A 37 -5.18 0.20 -0.15
CA ILE A 37 -3.86 -0.25 -0.62
C ILE A 37 -3.39 -1.31 0.37
N GLU A 38 -2.86 -2.41 -0.12
CA GLU A 38 -2.35 -3.49 0.71
C GLU A 38 -0.83 -3.50 0.61
N PRO A 39 -0.10 -3.14 1.68
CA PRO A 39 1.35 -3.12 1.63
C PRO A 39 1.92 -4.52 1.43
N LYS A 40 2.90 -4.65 0.53
CA LYS A 40 3.72 -5.84 0.34
C LYS A 40 5.11 -5.41 -0.14
N PRO A 41 6.20 -5.84 0.51
CA PRO A 41 7.56 -5.38 0.20
C PRO A 41 8.14 -5.93 -1.11
N ARG A 42 7.70 -7.14 -1.49
CA ARG A 42 8.23 -7.95 -2.59
C ARG A 42 7.33 -9.17 -2.83
N GLU A 43 7.59 -9.84 -3.95
CA GLU A 43 6.99 -11.11 -4.41
C GLU A 43 5.70 -10.96 -5.27
N PRO A 44 5.79 -11.09 -6.62
CA PRO A 44 6.91 -11.68 -7.40
C PRO A 44 8.04 -10.71 -7.76
N SER A 45 7.90 -9.41 -7.47
CA SER A 45 8.91 -8.39 -7.79
C SER A 45 10.03 -8.37 -6.74
N THR A 46 11.24 -7.94 -7.14
CA THR A 46 12.36 -7.71 -6.20
C THR A 46 12.03 -6.64 -5.16
N HIS A 47 11.29 -5.60 -5.57
CA HIS A 47 10.76 -4.54 -4.72
C HIS A 47 9.38 -4.15 -5.26
N GLN A 48 8.40 -4.01 -4.37
CA GLN A 48 7.10 -3.42 -4.64
C GLN A 48 7.03 -2.05 -3.95
N TYR A 49 6.44 -1.05 -4.63
CA TYR A 49 6.48 0.35 -4.20
C TYR A 49 5.68 0.61 -2.93
N ASP A 50 4.60 -0.14 -2.75
CA ASP A 50 3.75 -0.23 -1.58
C ASP A 50 4.38 -1.15 -0.52
N SER A 51 5.63 -0.90 -0.14
CA SER A 51 6.44 -1.91 0.55
C SER A 51 6.04 -2.22 2.00
N ASP A 52 5.58 -1.20 2.72
CA ASP A 52 5.09 -1.26 4.09
C ASP A 52 4.08 -0.11 4.32
N ALA A 53 3.48 -0.04 5.51
CA ALA A 53 2.51 0.97 5.84
C ALA A 53 3.08 2.39 5.71
N ALA A 54 4.34 2.62 6.12
CA ALA A 54 4.96 3.94 6.06
C ALA A 54 5.20 4.41 4.62
N ALA A 55 5.69 3.53 3.75
CA ALA A 55 5.90 3.79 2.33
C ALA A 55 4.57 4.09 1.61
N CYS A 56 3.53 3.29 1.88
CA CYS A 56 2.19 3.53 1.36
C CYS A 56 1.65 4.89 1.80
N LEU A 57 1.76 5.23 3.09
CA LEU A 57 1.32 6.52 3.61
C LEU A 57 2.09 7.69 3.00
N ASN A 58 3.39 7.53 2.76
CA ASN A 58 4.20 8.55 2.09
C ASN A 58 3.71 8.78 0.65
N PHE A 59 3.53 7.70 -0.12
CA PHE A 59 2.98 7.78 -1.47
C PHE A 59 1.59 8.44 -1.51
N LEU A 60 0.68 8.03 -0.62
CA LEU A 60 -0.66 8.61 -0.55
C LEU A 60 -0.65 10.10 -0.18
N ARG A 61 0.29 10.55 0.66
CA ARG A 61 0.46 11.97 0.99
C ARG A 61 1.01 12.76 -0.19
N GLU A 62 2.07 12.27 -0.81
CA GLU A 62 2.73 12.91 -1.96
C GLU A 62 1.75 13.18 -3.09
N TYR A 63 0.87 12.22 -3.39
CA TYR A 63 -0.07 12.31 -4.49
C TYR A 63 -1.48 12.79 -4.10
N GLY A 64 -1.68 13.24 -2.86
CA GLY A 64 -2.98 13.76 -2.40
C GLY A 64 -4.11 12.71 -2.38
N LEU A 65 -3.79 11.44 -2.16
CA LEU A 65 -4.72 10.31 -2.17
C LEU A 65 -5.13 9.83 -0.77
N LEU A 66 -4.53 10.39 0.30
CA LEU A 66 -4.72 9.94 1.69
C LEU A 66 -6.20 9.96 2.14
N MET A 67 -7.02 10.86 1.61
CA MET A 67 -8.45 10.95 1.94
C MET A 67 -9.31 9.89 1.24
N HIS A 68 -8.76 9.19 0.25
CA HIS A 68 -9.49 8.25 -0.61
C HIS A 68 -9.17 6.79 -0.31
N PHE A 69 -8.00 6.53 0.26
CA PHE A 69 -7.48 5.19 0.53
C PHE A 69 -7.20 4.98 2.01
N LYS A 70 -7.44 3.76 2.48
CA LYS A 70 -6.95 3.22 3.74
C LYS A 70 -6.00 2.07 3.46
N LEU A 71 -5.36 1.52 4.48
CA LEU A 71 -4.49 0.36 4.35
C LEU A 71 -5.23 -0.93 4.74
N ASN A 72 -5.02 -1.97 3.94
CA ASN A 72 -5.31 -3.36 4.29
C ASN A 72 -4.00 -4.01 4.76
N ILE A 73 -3.88 -4.36 6.05
CA ILE A 73 -2.61 -4.86 6.58
C ILE A 73 -2.63 -6.39 6.62
N GLU A 74 -1.70 -7.03 5.92
CA GLU A 74 -1.51 -8.48 5.95
C GLU A 74 -0.34 -8.86 6.88
N SER A 75 -0.54 -9.89 7.71
CA SER A 75 0.46 -10.33 8.68
C SER A 75 1.75 -10.87 8.05
N ASN A 76 1.65 -11.70 7.00
CA ASN A 76 2.82 -12.22 6.29
C ASN A 76 3.59 -11.12 5.55
N HIS A 77 2.90 -10.14 4.95
CA HIS A 77 3.56 -9.02 4.29
C HIS A 77 4.32 -8.13 5.28
N ALA A 78 3.75 -7.90 6.47
CA ALA A 78 4.44 -7.19 7.55
C ALA A 78 5.76 -7.87 7.91
N THR A 79 5.75 -9.19 8.16
CA THR A 79 6.98 -9.95 8.48
C THR A 79 7.96 -10.00 7.31
N LEU A 80 7.46 -10.10 6.08
CA LEU A 80 8.30 -10.08 4.88
C LEU A 80 9.03 -8.74 4.70
N ALA A 81 8.46 -7.65 5.25
CA ALA A 81 9.02 -6.30 5.27
C ALA A 81 9.96 -6.07 6.46
N GLN A 82 10.21 -7.11 7.27
CA GLN A 82 10.99 -7.08 8.51
C GLN A 82 10.35 -6.24 9.62
N HIS A 83 9.02 -6.10 9.60
CA HIS A 83 8.23 -5.46 10.64
C HIS A 83 7.36 -6.49 11.37
N THR A 84 6.94 -6.17 12.58
CA THR A 84 5.88 -6.95 13.24
C THR A 84 4.51 -6.50 12.72
N MET A 85 3.51 -7.40 12.71
CA MET A 85 2.12 -7.02 12.44
C MET A 85 1.65 -5.86 13.35
N LEU A 86 2.08 -5.88 14.62
CA LEU A 86 1.76 -4.82 15.57
C LEU A 86 2.30 -3.45 15.11
N HIS A 87 3.53 -3.41 14.61
CA HIS A 87 4.13 -2.19 14.09
C HIS A 87 3.29 -1.61 12.95
N GLU A 88 2.98 -2.42 11.95
CA GLU A 88 2.21 -1.99 10.76
C GLU A 88 0.80 -1.50 11.12
N LEU A 89 0.11 -2.21 12.04
CA LEU A 89 -1.18 -1.78 12.57
C LEU A 89 -1.10 -0.43 13.27
N TYR A 90 -0.08 -0.20 14.11
CA TYR A 90 0.09 1.06 14.83
C TYR A 90 0.43 2.22 13.88
N VAL A 91 1.31 2.01 12.90
CA VAL A 91 1.64 3.02 11.89
C VAL A 91 0.39 3.44 11.12
N ALA A 92 -0.41 2.48 10.65
CA ALA A 92 -1.66 2.75 9.94
C ALA A 92 -2.70 3.45 10.84
N ALA A 93 -2.86 2.99 12.08
CA ALA A 93 -3.82 3.56 13.03
C ALA A 93 -3.47 5.00 13.42
N CYS A 94 -2.21 5.28 13.73
CA CYS A 94 -1.72 6.63 14.04
C CYS A 94 -1.93 7.62 12.88
N ALA A 95 -1.94 7.12 11.64
CA ALA A 95 -2.26 7.93 10.46
C ALA A 95 -3.76 8.01 10.13
N ASN A 96 -4.65 7.48 10.98
CA ASN A 96 -6.09 7.30 10.72
C ASN A 96 -6.40 6.53 9.42
N ALA A 97 -5.45 5.70 8.98
CA ALA A 97 -5.49 4.99 7.72
C ALA A 97 -5.68 3.48 7.88
N LEU A 98 -5.77 2.95 9.11
CA LEU A 98 -6.11 1.54 9.31
C LEU A 98 -7.53 1.26 8.78
N GLY A 99 -7.62 0.41 7.76
CA GLY A 99 -8.85 0.13 7.03
C GLY A 99 -9.37 -1.28 7.25
N SER A 100 -8.53 -2.26 6.94
CA SER A 100 -8.85 -3.69 7.03
C SER A 100 -7.59 -4.48 7.37
N ILE A 101 -7.76 -5.78 7.62
CA ILE A 101 -6.67 -6.72 7.86
C ILE A 101 -6.88 -7.99 7.05
N ASP A 102 -5.78 -8.60 6.63
CA ASP A 102 -5.73 -9.99 6.18
C ASP A 102 -4.97 -10.83 7.21
N ALA A 103 -5.72 -11.72 7.86
CA ALA A 103 -5.23 -12.54 8.95
C ALA A 103 -4.60 -13.83 8.42
N ASN A 104 -3.28 -13.87 8.39
CA ASN A 104 -2.50 -15.05 8.05
C ASN A 104 -1.16 -15.04 8.82
N ARG A 105 -0.22 -15.89 8.44
CA ARG A 105 1.15 -15.89 8.98
C ARG A 105 2.11 -16.44 7.93
N GLY A 106 3.28 -15.83 7.81
CA GLY A 106 4.41 -16.39 7.07
C GLY A 106 5.15 -17.49 7.82
N ASP A 107 6.23 -17.95 7.21
CA ASP A 107 7.27 -18.72 7.88
C ASP A 107 8.56 -17.89 7.89
N GLU A 108 9.08 -17.58 9.08
CA GLU A 108 10.32 -16.81 9.24
C GLU A 108 11.57 -17.71 9.17
N LEU A 109 11.38 -19.03 9.14
CA LEU A 109 12.47 -20.02 9.07
C LEU A 109 12.85 -20.39 7.63
N ILE A 110 12.19 -19.81 6.63
CA ILE A 110 12.40 -20.08 5.19
C ILE A 110 12.72 -18.77 4.46
#